data_AF-A0A3B9UBF8-F1
#
_entry.id   AF-A0A3B9UBF8-F1
#
_cell.length_a   1.000
_cell.length_b   1.000
_cell.length_c   1.000
_cell.angle_alpha   90.00
_cell.angle_beta   90.00
_cell.angle_gamma   90.00
#
_symmetry.space_group_name_H-M   'P 1'
#
loop_
_entity.id
_entity.type
_entity.pdbx_description
1 polymer ?
#
loop_
_entity_poly.entity_id
_entity_poly.type
_entity_poly.pdbx_seq_one_letter_code
_entity_poly.pdbx_strand_id
1 'polypeptide(L)'
;MRLLNADWQDAVKRIPPMAAINEVVTRTVVEVGGLKVNRTIGVRVVQTQNTHGVNDLHTMVRALFLTALLAGLTQVYGQCGQDYSAHVAQIRASSKALKSKQARLVLAGSSTFRLWADAGSHFPEFSVVNAGIGGSCFSDLWEYRQQLLIETKPDILALYEGDNDLAAGQSIEEIVQNAEVLIAWYRERTDAGMPIVLVAPKPSPSRIALASKYHALNDRLKAVCSVNNVGFVDTWPA
;
A
#
# COMPACT_ATOMS: atom_id res chain seq x y z
N MET A 1 -17.81 -28.24 14.55
CA MET A 1 -17.64 -27.61 13.22
C MET A 1 -18.53 -26.38 13.12
N ARG A 2 -18.15 -25.26 13.78
CA ARG A 2 -18.87 -23.96 13.73
C ARG A 2 -18.08 -22.87 14.50
N LEU A 3 -16.85 -22.55 14.09
CA LEU A 3 -16.06 -21.44 14.66
C LEU A 3 -15.09 -20.81 13.63
N LEU A 4 -15.50 -20.66 12.36
CA LEU A 4 -14.63 -20.06 11.32
C LEU A 4 -15.22 -18.85 10.59
N ASN A 5 -16.47 -18.45 10.86
CA ASN A 5 -17.13 -17.42 10.04
C ASN A 5 -17.30 -16.04 10.70
N ALA A 6 -17.22 -15.93 12.04
CA ALA A 6 -17.39 -14.64 12.71
C ALA A 6 -16.08 -13.84 12.77
N ASP A 7 -14.95 -14.49 13.06
CA ASP A 7 -13.63 -13.86 13.11
C ASP A 7 -13.09 -13.46 11.73
N TRP A 8 -13.55 -14.11 10.66
CA TRP A 8 -13.13 -13.84 9.28
C TRP A 8 -13.62 -12.47 8.77
N GLN A 9 -14.87 -12.11 9.08
CA GLN A 9 -15.44 -10.81 8.70
C GLN A 9 -14.84 -9.67 9.51
N ASP A 10 -14.42 -9.92 10.75
CA ASP A 10 -13.75 -8.93 11.59
C ASP A 10 -12.25 -8.79 11.30
N ALA A 11 -11.57 -9.83 10.80
CA ALA A 11 -10.18 -9.76 10.36
C ALA A 11 -10.00 -8.92 9.08
N VAL A 12 -10.98 -8.94 8.17
CA VAL A 12 -10.98 -8.07 6.97
C VAL A 12 -11.27 -6.61 7.33
N LYS A 13 -11.98 -6.34 8.43
CA LYS A 13 -12.20 -4.99 8.98
C LYS A 13 -10.99 -4.40 9.73
N ARG A 14 -9.92 -5.18 9.94
CA ARG A 14 -8.67 -4.77 10.61
C ARG A 14 -7.53 -4.43 9.64
N ILE A 15 -7.83 -4.24 8.35
CA ILE A 15 -7.11 -3.26 7.53
C ILE A 15 -7.42 -1.93 8.25
N PRO A 16 -6.47 -1.10 8.69
CA PRO A 16 -6.93 0.17 9.21
C PRO A 16 -7.65 0.85 8.07
N PRO A 17 -8.78 1.50 8.36
CA PRO A 17 -9.53 2.14 7.30
C PRO A 17 -8.55 3.05 6.55
N MET A 18 -8.69 3.14 5.24
CA MET A 18 -7.98 4.11 4.40
C MET A 18 -7.87 5.52 5.03
N ALA A 19 -8.80 5.84 5.94
CA ALA A 19 -8.78 6.94 6.89
C ALA A 19 -7.50 7.08 7.75
N ALA A 20 -6.86 6.02 8.24
CA ALA A 20 -5.63 6.12 9.05
C ALA A 20 -4.39 6.46 8.20
N ILE A 21 -4.28 5.88 7.01
CA ILE A 21 -3.26 6.32 6.03
C ILE A 21 -3.52 7.77 5.64
N ASN A 22 -4.79 8.12 5.42
CA ASN A 22 -5.17 9.51 5.15
C ASN A 22 -4.79 10.46 6.28
N GLU A 23 -5.15 10.14 7.53
CA GLU A 23 -4.88 10.98 8.69
C GLU A 23 -3.38 11.19 8.88
N VAL A 24 -2.57 10.11 8.78
CA VAL A 24 -1.12 10.24 8.99
C VAL A 24 -0.43 10.89 7.80
N VAL A 25 -0.79 10.58 6.55
CA VAL A 25 -0.26 11.29 5.38
C VAL A 25 -0.61 12.77 5.46
N THR A 26 -1.87 13.11 5.72
CA THR A 26 -2.31 14.51 5.87
C THR A 26 -1.60 15.21 7.02
N ARG A 27 -1.45 14.54 8.18
CA ARG A 27 -0.75 15.10 9.33
C ARG A 27 0.75 15.29 9.07
N THR A 28 1.43 14.32 8.47
CA THR A 28 2.85 14.43 8.10
C THR A 28 3.05 15.54 7.06
N VAL A 29 2.12 15.73 6.13
CA VAL A 29 2.14 16.86 5.19
C VAL A 29 2.00 18.21 5.90
N VAL A 30 1.13 18.30 6.91
CA VAL A 30 0.96 19.50 7.73
C VAL A 30 2.20 19.79 8.59
N GLU A 31 2.79 18.76 9.21
CA GLU A 31 3.96 18.89 10.10
C GLU A 31 5.27 19.16 9.33
N VAL A 32 5.48 18.53 8.17
CA VAL A 32 6.73 18.64 7.39
C VAL A 32 6.69 19.78 6.36
N GLY A 33 5.52 20.06 5.76
CA GLY A 33 5.38 21.03 4.67
C GLY A 33 5.02 22.45 5.09
N GLY A 34 4.74 22.72 6.37
CA GLY A 34 4.29 24.03 6.85
C GLY A 34 2.95 24.50 6.24
N LEU A 35 2.21 23.59 5.60
CA LEU A 35 0.92 23.87 4.97
C LEU A 35 -0.16 23.99 6.04
N LYS A 36 -0.77 25.18 6.17
CA LYS A 36 -1.92 25.41 7.04
C LYS A 36 -3.17 24.76 6.44
N VAL A 37 -3.47 23.53 6.81
CA VAL A 37 -4.77 22.91 6.52
C VAL A 37 -5.76 23.31 7.61
N ASN A 38 -6.76 24.09 7.24
CA ASN A 38 -7.73 24.65 8.18
C ASN A 38 -9.00 23.77 8.21
N ARG A 39 -9.03 22.70 9.02
CA ARG A 39 -10.30 22.06 9.41
C ARG A 39 -10.27 21.40 10.80
N THR A 40 -11.27 21.75 11.59
CA THR A 40 -11.84 20.91 12.66
C THR A 40 -12.54 19.72 12.00
N ILE A 41 -12.09 18.50 12.28
CA ILE A 41 -12.68 17.27 11.74
C ILE A 41 -13.96 16.96 12.53
N GLY A 42 -15.11 17.34 11.98
CA GLY A 42 -16.41 16.83 12.40
C GLY A 42 -16.70 15.52 11.69
N VAL A 43 -16.51 14.39 12.37
CA VAL A 43 -16.90 13.07 11.88
C VAL A 43 -18.43 12.98 11.90
N ARG A 44 -19.08 13.00 10.74
CA ARG A 44 -20.50 12.63 10.59
C ARG A 44 -20.56 11.25 9.94
N VAL A 45 -20.82 10.23 10.76
CA VAL A 45 -21.12 8.88 10.28
C VAL A 45 -22.50 8.92 9.62
N VAL A 46 -22.56 8.76 8.30
CA VAL A 46 -23.81 8.52 7.58
C VAL A 46 -23.94 7.01 7.43
N GLN A 47 -24.86 6.44 8.19
CA GLN A 47 -25.20 5.02 8.13
C GLN A 47 -26.29 4.84 7.07
N THR A 48 -25.97 4.23 5.92
CA THR A 48 -26.98 3.76 4.98
C THR A 48 -27.30 2.31 5.29
N GLN A 49 -28.54 2.05 5.73
CA GLN A 49 -29.09 0.70 5.77
C GLN A 49 -29.72 0.39 4.42
N ASN A 50 -29.24 -0.65 3.74
CA ASN A 50 -30.01 -1.33 2.70
C ASN A 50 -30.29 -2.75 3.19
N THR A 51 -31.58 -3.02 3.43
CA THR A 51 -32.16 -4.35 3.56
C THR A 51 -32.65 -4.84 2.18
N HIS A 52 -33.07 -6.12 2.12
CA HIS A 52 -33.65 -6.89 1.00
C HIS A 52 -32.60 -7.61 0.13
N GLY A 53 -32.64 -8.92 -0.14
CA GLY A 53 -33.55 -10.01 0.20
C GLY A 53 -32.94 -11.32 -0.36
N VAL A 54 -33.17 -12.44 0.32
CA VAL A 54 -32.67 -13.78 -0.05
C VAL A 54 -33.56 -14.36 -1.15
N ASN A 55 -32.98 -15.01 -2.18
CA ASN A 55 -33.35 -16.35 -2.68
C ASN A 55 -32.56 -16.80 -3.93
N ASP A 56 -32.21 -18.08 -3.91
CA ASP A 56 -31.95 -19.05 -5.00
C ASP A 56 -30.90 -18.80 -6.09
N LEU A 57 -29.80 -19.57 -5.98
CA LEU A 57 -29.25 -20.28 -7.16
C LEU A 57 -28.46 -21.54 -6.76
N HIS A 58 -29.15 -22.51 -6.15
CA HIS A 58 -28.70 -23.90 -6.17
C HIS A 58 -29.04 -24.48 -7.55
N THR A 59 -28.08 -24.51 -8.50
CA THR A 59 -27.90 -25.53 -9.57
C THR A 59 -26.91 -25.01 -10.62
N MET A 60 -25.62 -24.83 -10.30
CA MET A 60 -24.50 -24.87 -11.29
C MET A 60 -23.15 -25.29 -10.65
N VAL A 61 -23.17 -26.03 -9.53
CA VAL A 61 -21.94 -26.35 -8.74
C VAL A 61 -21.30 -27.70 -9.09
N ARG A 62 -21.75 -28.45 -10.11
CA ARG A 62 -21.34 -29.87 -10.25
C ARG A 62 -20.47 -30.28 -11.44
N ALA A 63 -19.91 -29.36 -12.24
CA ALA A 63 -19.10 -29.75 -13.41
C ALA A 63 -17.76 -29.01 -13.60
N LEU A 64 -17.21 -28.38 -12.56
CA LEU A 64 -15.89 -27.72 -12.61
C LEU A 64 -15.00 -28.05 -11.40
N PHE A 65 -15.21 -29.21 -10.78
CA PHE A 65 -14.48 -29.63 -9.56
C PHE A 65 -13.39 -30.70 -9.78
N LEU A 66 -13.04 -31.03 -11.03
CA LEU A 66 -12.05 -32.10 -11.29
C LEU A 66 -10.88 -31.73 -12.23
N THR A 67 -10.72 -30.47 -12.62
CA THR A 67 -9.49 -29.97 -13.28
C THR A 67 -8.70 -28.96 -12.44
N ALA A 68 -9.21 -28.53 -11.28
CA ALA A 68 -8.52 -27.58 -10.40
C ALA A 68 -7.66 -28.24 -9.30
N LEU A 69 -7.59 -29.58 -9.25
CA LEU A 69 -6.88 -30.29 -8.17
C LEU A 69 -5.38 -30.57 -8.44
N LEU A 70 -4.85 -30.22 -9.62
CA LEU A 70 -3.40 -30.32 -9.91
C LEU A 70 -2.68 -28.98 -10.12
N ALA A 71 -3.38 -27.84 -10.05
CA ALA A 71 -2.76 -26.51 -10.11
C ALA A 71 -2.59 -25.83 -8.74
N GLY A 72 -3.10 -26.45 -7.67
CA GLY A 72 -3.23 -25.82 -6.34
C GLY A 72 -2.02 -25.92 -5.40
N LEU A 73 -0.83 -26.27 -5.90
CA LEU A 73 0.39 -26.34 -5.09
C LEU A 73 1.42 -25.25 -5.40
N THR A 74 1.10 -24.25 -6.21
CA THR A 74 1.89 -23.02 -6.19
C THR A 74 1.50 -22.24 -4.94
N GLN A 75 2.31 -22.36 -3.90
CA GLN A 75 2.34 -21.33 -2.87
C GLN A 75 2.44 -19.99 -3.62
N VAL A 76 1.53 -19.06 -3.34
CA VAL A 76 1.56 -17.69 -3.86
C VAL A 76 2.73 -16.98 -3.15
N TYR A 77 3.95 -17.34 -3.54
CA TYR A 77 5.17 -16.62 -3.19
C TYR A 77 5.05 -15.18 -3.71
N GLY A 78 5.71 -14.23 -3.06
CA GLY A 78 5.79 -12.86 -3.56
C GLY A 78 6.25 -12.85 -5.02
N GLN A 79 5.61 -12.04 -5.86
CA GLN A 79 5.92 -11.97 -7.29
C GLN A 79 7.07 -10.97 -7.53
N CYS A 80 8.14 -11.05 -6.74
CA CYS A 80 9.30 -10.21 -6.98
C CYS A 80 9.89 -10.50 -8.38
N GLY A 81 10.46 -9.50 -9.03
CA GLY A 81 11.26 -9.67 -10.25
C GLY A 81 10.46 -9.95 -11.53
N GLN A 82 9.17 -9.63 -11.59
CA GLN A 82 8.42 -9.67 -12.84
C GLN A 82 8.75 -8.46 -13.73
N ASP A 83 8.46 -8.57 -15.03
CA ASP A 83 8.50 -7.41 -15.92
C ASP A 83 7.23 -6.56 -15.76
N TYR A 84 7.38 -5.37 -15.20
CA TYR A 84 6.32 -4.40 -14.99
C TYR A 84 6.34 -3.25 -16.00
N SER A 85 7.18 -3.32 -17.04
CA SER A 85 7.45 -2.21 -17.97
C SER A 85 6.19 -1.62 -18.61
N ALA A 86 5.25 -2.46 -19.05
CA ALA A 86 4.00 -2.03 -19.65
C ALA A 86 3.10 -1.25 -18.66
N HIS A 87 2.96 -1.77 -17.43
CA HIS A 87 2.16 -1.13 -16.38
C HIS A 87 2.81 0.17 -15.91
N VAL A 88 4.14 0.19 -15.76
CA VAL A 88 4.92 1.39 -15.43
C VAL A 88 4.76 2.45 -16.53
N ALA A 89 4.79 2.06 -17.81
CA ALA A 89 4.55 2.98 -18.92
C ALA A 89 3.13 3.60 -18.86
N GLN A 90 2.11 2.81 -18.48
CA GLN A 90 0.75 3.31 -18.28
C GLN A 90 0.66 4.29 -17.11
N ILE A 91 1.32 4.00 -15.99
CA ILE A 91 1.38 4.91 -14.82
C ILE A 91 2.02 6.24 -15.25
N ARG A 92 3.16 6.21 -15.94
CA ARG A 92 3.85 7.42 -16.43
C ARG A 92 2.97 8.25 -17.36
N ALA A 93 2.33 7.60 -18.34
CA ALA A 93 1.44 8.27 -19.29
C ALA A 93 0.26 8.95 -18.58
N SER A 94 -0.37 8.23 -17.63
CA SER A 94 -1.48 8.75 -16.83
C SER A 94 -1.06 9.92 -15.94
N SER A 95 0.10 9.79 -15.27
CA SER A 95 0.67 10.87 -14.44
C SER A 95 0.96 12.13 -15.26
N LYS A 96 1.53 11.98 -16.47
CA LYS A 96 1.81 13.10 -17.37
C LYS A 96 0.53 13.78 -17.89
N ALA A 97 -0.56 13.05 -18.03
CA ALA A 97 -1.84 13.57 -18.48
C ALA A 97 -2.59 14.38 -17.40
N LEU A 98 -2.24 14.21 -16.12
CA LEU A 98 -2.87 14.95 -15.03
C LEU A 98 -2.56 16.44 -15.11
N LYS A 99 -3.64 17.24 -15.23
CA LYS A 99 -3.60 18.69 -15.17
C LYS A 99 -4.30 19.15 -13.89
N SER A 100 -3.53 19.35 -12.83
CA SER A 100 -4.02 19.94 -11.58
C SER A 100 -3.03 20.98 -11.07
N LYS A 101 -3.54 21.96 -10.32
CA LYS A 101 -2.74 22.94 -9.56
C LYS A 101 -2.54 22.51 -8.10
N GLN A 102 -3.18 21.43 -7.67
CA GLN A 102 -3.00 20.87 -6.33
C GLN A 102 -1.64 20.18 -6.20
N ALA A 103 -1.12 20.13 -4.97
CA ALA A 103 0.05 19.34 -4.66
C ALA A 103 -0.19 17.86 -5.04
N ARG A 104 0.82 17.23 -5.62
CA ARG A 104 0.75 15.86 -6.12
C ARG A 104 1.17 14.86 -5.05
N LEU A 105 0.22 14.02 -4.65
CA LEU A 105 0.47 12.86 -3.80
C LEU A 105 0.71 11.63 -4.68
N VAL A 106 1.91 11.07 -4.63
CA VAL A 106 2.23 9.81 -5.32
C VAL A 106 2.17 8.65 -4.34
N LEU A 107 1.35 7.65 -4.64
CA LEU A 107 1.24 6.39 -3.89
C LEU A 107 2.02 5.31 -4.66
N ALA A 108 3.29 5.08 -4.29
CA ALA A 108 4.17 4.12 -4.97
C ALA A 108 4.39 2.87 -4.12
N GLY A 109 4.37 1.70 -4.76
CA GLY A 109 4.56 0.45 -4.04
C GLY A 109 3.72 -0.69 -4.60
N SER A 110 3.29 -1.60 -3.73
CA SER A 110 2.69 -2.86 -4.16
C SER A 110 1.16 -2.82 -4.33
N SER A 111 0.53 -4.01 -4.29
CA SER A 111 -0.89 -4.21 -4.60
C SER A 111 -1.84 -3.45 -3.67
N THR A 112 -1.42 -3.12 -2.45
CA THR A 112 -2.21 -2.29 -1.51
C THR A 112 -2.52 -0.92 -2.13
N PHE A 113 -1.53 -0.28 -2.76
CA PHE A 113 -1.78 0.96 -3.47
C PHE A 113 -2.41 0.71 -4.83
N ARG A 114 -1.92 -0.25 -5.62
CA ARG A 114 -2.47 -0.51 -6.97
C ARG A 114 -3.98 -0.73 -6.97
N LEU A 115 -4.49 -1.45 -5.97
CA LEU A 115 -5.90 -1.80 -5.85
C LEU A 115 -6.76 -0.71 -5.19
N TRP A 116 -6.14 0.36 -4.70
CA TRP A 116 -6.85 1.52 -4.15
C TRP A 116 -7.31 2.46 -5.27
N ALA A 117 -8.28 2.00 -6.04
CA ALA A 117 -8.75 2.69 -7.24
C ALA A 117 -9.38 4.07 -6.95
N ASP A 118 -10.01 4.23 -5.78
CA ASP A 118 -10.68 5.46 -5.35
C ASP A 118 -9.86 6.33 -4.39
N ALA A 119 -8.53 6.11 -4.30
CA ALA A 119 -7.64 6.87 -3.41
C ALA A 119 -7.81 8.38 -3.55
N GLY A 120 -7.97 8.90 -4.77
CA GLY A 120 -8.20 10.33 -5.00
C GLY A 120 -9.43 10.91 -4.28
N SER A 121 -10.47 10.10 -4.05
CA SER A 121 -11.66 10.54 -3.31
C SER A 121 -11.41 10.71 -1.81
N HIS A 122 -10.40 10.03 -1.26
CA HIS A 122 -9.97 10.16 0.13
C HIS A 122 -9.00 11.32 0.35
N PHE A 123 -8.41 11.86 -0.72
CA PHE A 123 -7.42 12.92 -0.72
C PHE A 123 -7.86 14.09 -1.62
N PRO A 124 -9.04 14.68 -1.40
CA PRO A 124 -9.62 15.66 -2.33
C PRO A 124 -8.79 16.94 -2.46
N GLU A 125 -7.93 17.24 -1.49
CA GLU A 125 -6.98 18.36 -1.52
C GLU A 125 -5.74 18.10 -2.41
N PHE A 126 -5.47 16.86 -2.81
CA PHE A 126 -4.30 16.46 -3.57
C PHE A 126 -4.65 15.97 -4.99
N SER A 127 -3.71 16.20 -5.91
CA SER A 127 -3.71 15.53 -7.21
C SER A 127 -3.07 14.16 -7.04
N VAL A 128 -3.86 13.10 -6.83
CA VAL A 128 -3.32 11.76 -6.54
C VAL A 128 -2.84 11.04 -7.79
N VAL A 129 -1.62 10.49 -7.74
CA VAL A 129 -1.08 9.51 -8.70
C VAL A 129 -0.97 8.17 -7.99
N ASN A 130 -1.73 7.19 -8.46
CA ASN A 130 -1.57 5.81 -8.02
C ASN A 130 -0.47 5.14 -8.85
N ALA A 131 0.72 5.02 -8.26
CA ALA A 131 1.91 4.40 -8.86
C ALA A 131 2.14 2.97 -8.31
N GLY A 132 1.06 2.28 -7.94
CA GLY A 132 1.11 0.92 -7.41
C GLY A 132 1.30 -0.17 -8.48
N ILE A 133 2.13 -1.17 -8.16
CA ILE A 133 2.45 -2.34 -8.96
C ILE A 133 1.95 -3.61 -8.24
N GLY A 134 1.40 -4.57 -8.97
CA GLY A 134 0.86 -5.79 -8.37
C GLY A 134 1.97 -6.77 -8.03
N GLY A 135 2.10 -7.12 -6.74
CA GLY A 135 3.03 -8.16 -6.31
C GLY A 135 4.50 -7.72 -6.24
N SER A 136 4.78 -6.43 -6.46
CA SER A 136 6.12 -5.88 -6.38
C SER A 136 6.73 -6.03 -4.99
N CYS A 137 8.05 -6.03 -4.99
CA CYS A 137 8.93 -6.01 -3.83
C CYS A 137 9.80 -4.74 -3.86
N PHE A 138 10.55 -4.46 -2.81
CA PHE A 138 11.44 -3.28 -2.78
C PHE A 138 12.44 -3.25 -3.96
N SER A 139 12.94 -4.42 -4.38
CA SER A 139 13.82 -4.57 -5.54
C SER A 139 13.16 -4.11 -6.86
N ASP A 140 11.85 -4.34 -7.00
CA ASP A 140 11.12 -3.97 -8.21
C ASP A 140 10.84 -2.47 -8.20
N LEU A 141 10.45 -1.92 -7.04
CA LEU A 141 10.32 -0.48 -6.88
C LEU A 141 11.66 0.24 -7.13
N TRP A 142 12.78 -0.37 -6.71
CA TRP A 142 14.11 0.11 -7.04
C TRP A 142 14.35 0.10 -8.55
N GLU A 143 14.07 -1.00 -9.25
CA GLU A 143 14.26 -1.09 -10.71
C GLU A 143 13.53 0.03 -11.46
N TYR A 144 12.28 0.32 -11.09
CA TYR A 144 11.44 1.33 -11.75
C TYR A 144 11.42 2.70 -11.04
N ARG A 145 12.37 2.96 -10.12
CA ARG A 145 12.38 4.16 -9.26
C ARG A 145 12.37 5.49 -10.01
N GLN A 146 13.06 5.55 -11.16
CA GLN A 146 13.09 6.77 -11.97
C GLN A 146 11.69 7.13 -12.49
N GLN A 147 11.03 6.14 -13.07
CA GLN A 147 9.72 6.25 -13.68
C GLN A 147 8.63 6.53 -12.64
N LEU A 148 8.70 5.88 -11.48
CA LEU A 148 7.64 5.91 -10.47
C LEU A 148 7.82 7.00 -9.42
N LEU A 149 9.06 7.38 -9.09
CA LEU A 149 9.35 8.30 -7.98
C LEU A 149 9.81 9.68 -8.45
N ILE A 150 10.47 9.78 -9.61
CA ILE A 150 11.00 11.07 -10.12
C ILE A 150 10.08 11.63 -11.21
N GLU A 151 9.76 10.83 -12.23
CA GLU A 151 8.98 11.31 -13.38
C GLU A 151 7.51 11.56 -13.06
N THR A 152 6.99 10.94 -12.00
CA THR A 152 5.65 11.25 -11.45
C THR A 152 5.61 12.62 -10.78
N LYS A 153 6.76 13.23 -10.46
CA LYS A 153 6.90 14.57 -9.86
C LYS A 153 6.04 14.76 -8.60
N PRO A 154 6.24 13.94 -7.56
CA PRO A 154 5.55 14.09 -6.28
C PRO A 154 5.89 15.44 -5.63
N ASP A 155 4.89 16.02 -4.97
CA ASP A 155 5.09 16.97 -3.88
C ASP A 155 5.03 16.24 -2.51
N ILE A 156 4.49 15.02 -2.49
CA ILE A 156 4.41 14.11 -1.36
C ILE A 156 4.54 12.68 -1.89
N LEU A 157 5.39 11.88 -1.26
CA LEU A 157 5.59 10.48 -1.63
C LEU A 157 5.17 9.53 -0.50
N ALA A 158 4.20 8.67 -0.78
CA ALA A 158 3.88 7.52 0.07
C ALA A 158 4.44 6.24 -0.55
N LEU A 159 5.16 5.45 0.25
CA LEU A 159 5.79 4.20 -0.10
C LEU A 159 5.09 3.03 0.61
N TYR A 160 4.87 1.91 -0.07
CA TYR A 160 4.38 0.66 0.52
C TYR A 160 5.03 -0.55 -0.14
N GLU A 161 5.97 -1.18 0.55
CA GLU A 161 6.64 -2.42 0.13
C GLU A 161 7.01 -3.27 1.35
N GLY A 162 7.42 -4.52 1.15
CA GLY A 162 7.91 -5.42 2.20
C GLY A 162 7.01 -6.63 2.50
N ASP A 163 5.71 -6.56 2.20
CA ASP A 163 4.80 -7.69 2.42
C ASP A 163 5.02 -8.84 1.43
N ASN A 164 5.33 -8.50 0.17
CA ASN A 164 5.70 -9.47 -0.85
C ASN A 164 7.14 -9.95 -0.68
N ASP A 165 8.06 -9.11 -0.22
CA ASP A 165 9.44 -9.51 0.08
C ASP A 165 9.48 -10.60 1.16
N LEU A 166 8.75 -10.41 2.27
CA LEU A 166 8.61 -11.43 3.32
C LEU A 166 7.97 -12.71 2.78
N ALA A 167 6.96 -12.59 1.90
CA ALA A 167 6.29 -13.73 1.31
C ALA A 167 7.14 -14.46 0.25
N ALA A 168 8.09 -13.76 -0.36
CA ALA A 168 9.11 -14.34 -1.25
C ALA A 168 10.27 -14.98 -0.47
N GLY A 169 10.25 -14.88 0.86
CA GLY A 169 11.25 -15.50 1.73
C GLY A 169 12.52 -14.68 1.94
N GLN A 170 12.52 -13.40 1.57
CA GLN A 170 13.64 -12.51 1.87
C GLN A 170 13.81 -12.35 3.39
N SER A 171 15.05 -12.17 3.82
CA SER A 171 15.36 -11.86 5.22
C SER A 171 14.93 -10.43 5.57
N ILE A 172 14.68 -10.17 6.85
CA ILE A 172 14.32 -8.83 7.31
C ILE A 172 15.48 -7.86 7.03
N GLU A 173 16.71 -8.32 7.16
CA GLU A 173 17.93 -7.57 6.88
C GLU A 173 17.97 -7.09 5.44
N GLU A 174 17.71 -7.96 4.46
CA GLU A 174 17.67 -7.61 3.04
C GLU A 174 16.58 -6.56 2.75
N ILE A 175 15.38 -6.75 3.31
CA ILE A 175 14.26 -5.83 3.10
C ILE A 175 14.57 -4.44 3.67
N VAL A 176 15.11 -4.39 4.89
CA VAL A 176 15.51 -3.15 5.55
C VAL A 176 16.62 -2.44 4.76
N GLN A 177 17.63 -3.18 4.29
CA GLN A 177 18.71 -2.62 3.48
C GLN A 177 18.18 -2.03 2.17
N ASN A 178 17.26 -2.72 1.50
CA ASN A 178 16.64 -2.22 0.27
C ASN A 178 15.81 -0.94 0.52
N ALA A 179 15.08 -0.90 1.63
CA ALA A 179 14.34 0.30 2.04
C ALA A 179 15.27 1.48 2.32
N GLU A 180 16.35 1.27 3.08
CA GLU A 180 17.37 2.28 3.37
C GLU A 180 18.00 2.84 2.08
N VAL A 181 18.42 1.96 1.17
CA VAL A 181 19.03 2.35 -0.11
C VAL A 181 18.07 3.16 -0.97
N LEU A 182 16.81 2.74 -1.08
CA LEU A 182 15.80 3.46 -1.84
C LEU A 182 15.54 4.86 -1.25
N ILE A 183 15.35 4.94 0.07
CA ILE A 183 15.09 6.20 0.78
C ILE A 183 16.28 7.16 0.64
N ALA A 184 17.50 6.68 0.89
CA ALA A 184 18.71 7.49 0.77
C ALA A 184 18.89 8.01 -0.67
N TRP A 185 18.75 7.11 -1.66
CA TRP A 185 18.82 7.48 -3.08
C TRP A 185 17.81 8.55 -3.46
N TYR A 186 16.59 8.46 -2.95
CA TYR A 186 15.53 9.42 -3.22
C TYR A 186 15.81 10.76 -2.54
N ARG A 187 16.21 10.74 -1.26
CA ARG A 187 16.57 11.93 -0.48
C ARG A 187 17.68 12.76 -1.12
N GLU A 188 18.70 12.12 -1.70
CA GLU A 188 19.78 12.81 -2.43
C GLU A 188 19.30 13.58 -3.68
N ARG A 189 18.10 13.29 -4.18
CA ARG A 189 17.57 13.80 -5.46
C ARG A 189 16.34 14.70 -5.30
N THR A 190 15.90 14.91 -4.06
CA THR A 190 14.74 15.73 -3.74
C THR A 190 15.06 16.74 -2.66
N ASP A 191 14.25 17.79 -2.57
CA ASP A 191 14.40 18.78 -1.52
C ASP A 191 14.34 18.14 -0.13
N ALA A 192 15.17 18.63 0.80
CA ALA A 192 15.23 18.10 2.17
C ALA A 192 13.87 18.16 2.90
N GLY A 193 13.01 19.11 2.52
CA GLY A 193 11.65 19.28 3.04
C GLY A 193 10.58 18.44 2.33
N MET A 194 10.91 17.68 1.28
CA MET A 194 9.95 16.83 0.55
C MET A 194 9.38 15.76 1.51
N PRO A 195 8.06 15.73 1.78
CA PRO A 195 7.49 14.72 2.67
C PRO A 195 7.53 13.32 2.05
N ILE A 196 8.11 12.38 2.79
CA ILE A 196 8.11 10.95 2.47
C ILE A 196 7.43 10.22 3.60
N VAL A 197 6.57 9.27 3.27
CA VAL A 197 5.87 8.42 4.23
C VAL A 197 6.06 6.97 3.82
N LEU A 198 6.56 6.13 4.71
CA LEU A 198 6.55 4.67 4.54
C LEU A 198 5.36 4.09 5.31
N VAL A 199 4.49 3.39 4.60
CA VAL A 199 3.37 2.66 5.19
C VAL A 199 3.86 1.24 5.53
N ALA A 200 3.68 0.84 6.78
CA ALA A 200 4.15 -0.42 7.29
C ALA A 200 3.51 -1.61 6.54
N PRO A 201 4.29 -2.61 6.11
CA PRO A 201 3.72 -3.83 5.55
C PRO A 201 2.88 -4.55 6.61
N LYS A 202 1.80 -5.19 6.15
CA LYS A 202 0.88 -5.97 6.99
C LYS A 202 0.59 -7.32 6.34
N PRO A 203 0.33 -8.37 7.13
CA PRO A 203 0.01 -9.68 6.56
C PRO A 203 -1.37 -9.64 5.88
N SER A 204 -1.47 -10.32 4.74
CA SER A 204 -2.77 -10.75 4.22
C SER A 204 -3.31 -11.92 5.07
N PRO A 205 -4.61 -12.25 5.00
CA PRO A 205 -5.16 -13.42 5.70
C PRO A 205 -4.40 -14.71 5.41
N SER A 206 -3.94 -14.90 4.16
CA SER A 206 -3.14 -16.07 3.75
C SER A 206 -1.71 -16.07 4.32
N ARG A 207 -1.23 -14.93 4.83
CA ARG A 207 0.13 -14.73 5.37
C ARG A 207 0.14 -14.51 6.87
N ILE A 208 -0.97 -14.74 7.58
CA ILE A 208 -1.07 -14.46 9.03
C ILE A 208 -0.05 -15.25 9.87
N ALA A 209 0.39 -16.42 9.40
CA ALA A 209 1.45 -17.20 10.05
C ALA A 209 2.80 -16.47 10.12
N LEU A 210 3.00 -15.42 9.30
CA LEU A 210 4.20 -14.58 9.31
C LEU A 210 4.08 -13.35 10.24
N ALA A 211 2.97 -13.20 10.98
CA ALA A 211 2.67 -12.02 11.81
C ALA A 211 3.85 -11.50 12.64
N SER A 212 4.57 -12.39 13.34
CA SER A 212 5.75 -12.00 14.13
C SER A 212 6.89 -11.42 13.29
N LYS A 213 7.10 -11.93 12.08
CA LYS A 213 8.09 -11.38 11.14
C LYS A 213 7.68 -10.00 10.62
N TYR A 214 6.39 -9.78 10.39
CA TYR A 214 5.88 -8.46 10.01
C TYR A 214 6.13 -7.43 11.12
N HIS A 215 5.84 -7.75 12.38
CA HIS A 215 6.16 -6.83 13.50
C HIS A 215 7.65 -6.55 13.61
N ALA A 216 8.50 -7.59 13.55
CA ALA A 216 9.96 -7.42 13.60
C ALA A 216 10.50 -6.58 12.41
N LEU A 217 9.93 -6.76 11.21
CA LEU A 217 10.25 -5.91 10.05
C LEU A 217 9.80 -4.46 10.29
N ASN A 218 8.58 -4.26 10.76
CA ASN A 218 8.01 -2.93 10.99
C ASN A 218 8.80 -2.13 12.03
N ASP A 219 9.27 -2.77 13.10
CA ASP A 219 10.14 -2.13 14.09
C ASP A 219 11.43 -1.60 13.47
N ARG A 220 12.06 -2.38 12.59
CA ARG A 220 13.29 -1.99 11.90
C ARG A 220 13.04 -0.91 10.85
N LEU A 221 11.98 -1.03 10.06
CA LEU A 221 11.60 0.00 9.09
C LEU A 221 11.26 1.33 9.78
N LYS A 222 10.61 1.29 10.94
CA LYS A 222 10.34 2.48 11.76
C LYS A 222 11.63 3.16 12.21
N ALA A 223 12.64 2.38 12.62
CA ALA A 223 13.95 2.92 12.95
C ALA A 223 14.60 3.62 11.75
N VAL A 224 14.60 2.98 10.57
CA VAL A 224 15.08 3.57 9.30
C VAL A 224 14.37 4.89 9.00
N CYS A 225 13.06 4.92 9.15
CA CYS A 225 12.28 6.13 8.90
C CYS A 225 12.68 7.28 9.84
N SER A 226 12.88 6.98 11.13
CA SER A 226 13.27 7.96 12.14
C SER A 226 14.61 8.63 11.82
N VAL A 227 15.63 7.86 11.39
CA VAL A 227 16.95 8.44 11.05
C VAL A 227 16.97 9.22 9.74
N ASN A 228 16.01 8.98 8.84
CA ASN A 228 15.95 9.60 7.51
C ASN A 228 14.86 10.70 7.37
N ASN A 229 14.28 11.15 8.49
CA ASN A 229 13.17 12.10 8.52
C ASN A 229 11.98 11.66 7.62
N VAL A 230 11.65 10.37 7.64
CA VAL A 230 10.53 9.78 6.90
C VAL A 230 9.40 9.49 7.89
N GLY A 231 8.17 9.82 7.53
CA GLY A 231 7.00 9.44 8.32
C GLY A 231 6.79 7.93 8.27
N PHE A 232 6.44 7.28 9.38
CA PHE A 232 6.13 5.86 9.42
C PHE A 232 4.66 5.66 9.84
N VAL A 233 3.88 4.97 9.01
CA VAL A 233 2.46 4.68 9.27
C VAL A 233 2.29 3.22 9.57
N ASP A 234 2.14 2.88 10.85
CA ASP A 234 1.74 1.54 11.22
C ASP A 234 0.23 1.39 11.14
N THR A 235 -0.18 0.54 10.21
CA THR A 235 -1.56 0.26 9.91
C THR A 235 -2.10 -0.92 10.72
N TRP A 236 -1.21 -1.70 11.31
CA TRP A 236 -1.51 -2.93 12.00
C TRP A 236 -0.59 -3.04 13.24
N PRO A 237 -0.78 -2.15 14.24
CA PRO A 237 0.03 -2.17 15.45
C PRO A 237 -0.24 -3.43 16.28
N ALA A 238 0.76 -3.83 17.06
CA ALA A 238 0.72 -4.99 17.95
C ALA A 238 -0.34 -4.89 19.06
#